data_AF-A0A1F7GBI5-F1
#
_entry.id   AF-A0A1F7GBI5-F1
#
_cell.length_a   1.000
_cell.length_b   1.000
_cell.length_c   1.000
_cell.angle_alpha   90.00
_cell.angle_beta   90.00
_cell.angle_gamma   90.00
#
_symmetry.space_group_name_H-M   'P 1'
#
loop_
_entity.id
_entity.type
_entity.pdbx_description
1 polymer ?
#
loop_
_entity_poly.entity_id
_entity_poly.type
_entity_poly.pdbx_seq_one_letter_code
_entity_poly.pdbx_strand_id
1 'polypeptide(L)' 'MKTFQYRLQKKLNEVFILAPNSLGSPWLTRIYHEVSKFFKTMPFIIIIPFSFVASIILYLLLGSLVIKLVTILQYGF' A
#
# COMPACT_ATOMS: atom_id res chain seq x y z
N MET A 1 15.32 -33.13 -8.60
CA MET A 1 14.09 -33.37 -7.80
C MET A 1 13.23 -32.11 -7.81
N LYS A 2 11.92 -32.20 -8.08
CA LYS A 2 11.03 -31.02 -8.03
C LYS A 2 10.70 -30.67 -6.58
N THR A 3 10.77 -29.39 -6.23
CA THR A 3 10.56 -28.89 -4.85
C THR A 3 9.09 -28.99 -4.43
N PHE A 4 8.83 -29.00 -3.11
CA PHE A 4 7.48 -29.00 -2.54
C PHE A 4 6.60 -27.87 -3.10
N GLN A 5 7.18 -26.68 -3.27
CA GLN A 5 6.51 -25.51 -3.84
C GLN A 5 5.95 -25.77 -5.25
N TYR A 6 6.71 -26.48 -6.10
CA TYR A 6 6.25 -26.83 -7.45
C TYR A 6 5.01 -27.74 -7.43
N ARG A 7 4.97 -28.71 -6.52
CA ARG A 7 3.82 -29.63 -6.39
C ARG A 7 2.59 -28.89 -5.88
N LEU A 8 2.77 -27.99 -4.92
CA LEU A 8 1.70 -27.15 -4.37
C LEU A 8 1.13 -26.22 -5.45
N GLN A 9 1.99 -25.52 -6.19
CA GLN A 9 1.56 -24.62 -7.26
C GLN A 9 0.80 -25.36 -8.37
N LYS A 10 1.26 -26.57 -8.74
CA LYS A 10 0.54 -27.41 -9.70
C LYS A 10 -0.88 -27.75 -9.21
N LYS A 11 -1.02 -28.14 -7.95
CA LYS A 11 -2.34 -28.45 -7.36
C LYS A 11 -3.25 -27.23 -7.25
N LEU A 12 -2.70 -26.07 -6.92
CA LEU A 12 -3.47 -24.82 -6.89
C LEU A 12 -4.01 -24.46 -8.28
N ASN A 13 -3.19 -24.61 -9.33
CA ASN A 13 -3.62 -24.35 -10.71
C ASN A 13 -4.64 -25.38 -11.23
N GLU A 14 -4.65 -26.61 -10.69
CA GLU A 14 -5.65 -27.63 -11.04
C GLU A 14 -7.02 -27.35 -10.41
N VAL A 15 -7.06 -26.80 -9.20
CA VAL A 15 -8.30 -26.64 -8.41
C VAL A 15 -8.88 -25.23 -8.54
N PHE A 16 -8.04 -24.21 -8.66
CA PHE A 16 -8.47 -22.82 -8.74
C PHE A 16 -8.43 -22.33 -10.19
N ILE A 17 -9.55 -21.79 -10.66
CA ILE A 17 -9.66 -21.09 -11.96
C ILE A 17 -8.92 -19.74 -11.91
N LEU A 18 -8.70 -19.21 -10.70
CA LEU A 18 -8.02 -17.94 -10.48
C LEU A 18 -6.52 -18.09 -10.75
N ALA A 19 -6.04 -17.32 -11.73
CA ALA A 19 -4.61 -17.19 -11.99
C ALA A 19 -3.88 -16.67 -10.73
N PRO A 20 -2.64 -17.12 -10.47
CA PRO A 20 -1.84 -16.55 -9.39
C PRO A 20 -1.66 -15.04 -9.59
N ASN A 21 -1.67 -14.27 -8.49
CA ASN A 21 -1.44 -12.82 -8.51
C ASN A 21 -0.02 -12.50 -8.99
N SER A 22 0.17 -12.49 -10.31
CA SER A 22 1.39 -12.14 -11.00
C SER A 22 1.24 -10.75 -11.62
N LEU A 23 2.21 -9.88 -11.36
CA LEU A 23 2.25 -8.52 -11.90
C LEU A 23 3.02 -8.45 -13.23
N GLY A 24 3.16 -9.58 -13.94
CA GLY A 24 3.87 -9.68 -15.22
C GLY A 24 5.40 -9.60 -15.11
N SER A 25 5.95 -8.96 -14.09
CA SER A 25 7.39 -8.94 -13.78
C SER A 25 7.70 -9.77 -12.52
N PRO A 26 8.71 -10.66 -12.54
CA PRO A 26 9.12 -11.44 -11.37
C PRO A 26 9.49 -10.57 -10.17
N TRP A 27 10.11 -9.42 -10.42
CA TRP A 27 10.53 -8.50 -9.37
C TRP A 27 9.33 -7.78 -8.73
N LEU A 28 8.41 -7.23 -9.54
CA LEU A 28 7.17 -6.63 -9.02
C LEU A 28 6.35 -7.67 -8.23
N THR A 29 6.22 -8.89 -8.77
CA THR A 29 5.44 -9.96 -8.15
C THR A 29 6.01 -10.34 -6.80
N ARG A 30 7.35 -10.39 -6.68
CA ARG A 30 8.02 -10.65 -5.41
C ARG A 30 7.75 -9.54 -4.39
N ILE A 31 7.92 -8.27 -4.80
CA ILE A 31 7.65 -7.12 -3.92
C ILE A 31 6.20 -7.13 -3.46
N TYR A 32 5.26 -7.31 -4.39
CA TYR A 32 3.84 -7.37 -4.08
C TYR A 32 3.53 -8.47 -3.09
N HIS A 33 4.08 -9.67 -3.25
CA HIS A 33 3.85 -10.75 -2.30
C HIS A 33 4.42 -10.45 -0.91
N GLU A 34 5.62 -9.88 -0.80
CA GLU A 34 6.19 -9.54 0.52
C GLU A 34 5.43 -8.40 1.20
N VAL A 35 5.12 -7.35 0.45
CA VAL A 35 4.35 -6.20 0.95
C VAL A 35 2.93 -6.63 1.36
N SER A 36 2.23 -7.37 0.49
CA SER A 36 0.87 -7.83 0.79
C SER A 36 0.80 -8.84 1.92
N LYS A 37 1.81 -9.70 2.11
CA LYS A 37 1.89 -10.58 3.29
C LYS A 37 1.93 -9.76 4.57
N PHE A 38 2.79 -8.75 4.62
CA PHE A 38 2.90 -7.86 5.78
C PHE A 38 1.58 -7.13 6.07
N PHE A 39 0.97 -6.53 5.05
CA PHE A 39 -0.29 -5.82 5.21
C PHE A 39 -1.48 -6.73 5.55
N LYS A 40 -1.44 -8.02 5.19
CA LYS A 40 -2.49 -8.98 5.55
C LYS A 40 -2.46 -9.40 7.02
N THR A 41 -1.31 -9.36 7.67
CA THR A 41 -1.19 -9.81 9.07
C THR A 41 -1.46 -8.67 10.05
N MET A 42 -0.81 -7.51 9.88
CA MET A 42 -0.98 -6.37 10.78
C MET A 42 -0.78 -5.04 10.05
N PRO A 43 -1.78 -4.58 9.27
CA PRO A 43 -1.65 -3.36 8.46
C PRO A 43 -1.48 -2.11 9.34
N PHE A 44 -2.16 -2.07 10.50
CA PHE A 44 -2.24 -0.88 11.34
C PHE A 44 -0.94 -0.49 12.04
N ILE A 45 -0.02 -1.45 12.26
CA ILE A 45 1.28 -1.18 12.91
C ILE A 45 2.10 -0.16 12.12
N ILE A 46 2.05 -0.21 10.79
CA ILE A 46 2.78 0.74 9.94
C ILE A 46 1.88 1.88 9.50
N ILE A 47 0.61 1.59 9.17
CA ILE A 47 -0.30 2.60 8.61
C ILE A 47 -0.54 3.73 9.62
N ILE A 48 -0.73 3.43 10.91
CA ILE A 48 -1.06 4.47 11.90
C ILE A 48 0.12 5.43 12.15
N PRO A 49 1.36 4.96 12.44
CA PRO A 49 2.49 5.87 12.59
C PRO A 49 2.78 6.64 11.30
N PHE A 50 2.69 5.96 10.15
CA PHE A 50 2.93 6.59 8.85
C PHE A 50 1.89 7.66 8.55
N SER A 51 0.60 7.38 8.78
CA SER A 51 -0.47 8.36 8.55
C SER A 51 -0.33 9.56 9.48
N PHE A 52 0.04 9.35 10.74
CA PHE A 52 0.29 10.44 11.68
C PHE A 52 1.42 11.36 11.19
N VAL A 53 2.55 10.78 10.79
CA VAL A 53 3.69 11.55 10.25
C VAL A 53 3.29 12.26 8.95
N ALA A 54 2.59 11.57 8.04
CA ALA A 54 2.11 12.15 6.78
C ALA A 54 1.15 13.32 7.03
N SER A 55 0.23 13.19 8.00
CA SER A 55 -0.68 14.27 8.40
C SER A 55 0.07 15.48 8.96
N ILE A 56 1.11 15.28 9.77
CA ILE A 56 1.96 16.39 10.26
C ILE A 56 2.65 17.09 9.09
N ILE A 57 3.25 16.32 8.17
CA ILE A 57 3.93 16.88 6.99
C ILE A 57 2.93 17.69 6.14
N LEU A 58 1.76 17.11 5.86
CA LEU A 58 0.71 17.80 5.12
C LEU A 58 0.24 19.07 5.82
N TYR A 59 0.08 19.04 7.14
CA TYR A 59 -0.25 20.23 7.92
C TYR A 59 0.83 21.30 7.82
N LEU A 60 2.12 20.95 7.89
CA LEU A 60 3.21 21.91 7.76
C LEU A 60 3.28 22.53 6.36
N LEU A 61 3.05 21.72 5.31
CA LEU A 61 3.10 22.18 3.93
C LEU A 61 1.87 23.02 3.56
N LEU A 62 0.67 22.53 3.89
CA LEU A 62 -0.60 23.09 3.44
C LEU A 62 -1.27 24.00 4.48
N GLY A 63 -0.88 23.94 5.76
CA GLY A 63 -1.47 24.77 6.82
C GLY A 63 -1.31 26.25 6.54
N SER A 64 -0.15 26.66 6.01
CA SER A 64 0.06 28.06 5.57
C SER A 64 -0.84 28.46 4.40
N LEU A 65 -1.18 27.52 3.51
CA LEU A 65 -2.08 27.73 2.38
C LEU A 65 -3.53 27.88 2.85
N VAL A 66 -3.97 27.06 3.81
CA VAL A 66 -5.29 27.17 4.44
C VAL A 66 -5.44 28.53 5.12
N ILE A 67 -4.45 28.96 5.92
CA ILE A 67 -4.47 30.27 6.58
C ILE A 67 -4.57 31.38 5.54
N LYS A 68 -3.73 31.35 4.49
CA LYS A 68 -3.76 32.37 3.43
C LYS A 68 -5.10 32.41 2.70
N LEU A 69 -5.69 31.26 2.36
CA LEU A 69 -6.99 31.21 1.71
C LEU A 69 -8.09 31.80 2.61
N VAL A 70 -8.09 31.44 3.90
CA VAL A 70 -9.05 32.00 4.87
C VAL A 70 -8.87 33.50 5.02
N THR A 71 -7.64 33.99 5.15
CA THR A 71 -7.35 35.43 5.23
C THR A 71 -7.83 36.17 3.98
N ILE A 72 -7.57 35.64 2.78
CA ILE A 72 -8.06 36.24 1.53
C ILE A 72 -9.59 36.25 1.49
N LEU A 73 -10.24 35.17 1.88
CA LEU A 73 -11.71 35.08 1.91
C LEU A 73 -12.33 36.00 2.98
N GLN A 74 -11.65 36.20 4.11
CA GLN A 74 -12.16 36.94 5.26
C GLN A 74 -11.94 38.46 5.14
N TYR A 75 -10.86 38.89 4.48
CA TYR A 75 -10.53 40.31 4.29
C TYR A 75 -10.68 40.79 2.83
N GLY A 76 -10.97 39.87 1.89
CA GLY A 76 -11.23 40.17 0.49
C GLY A 76 -12.72 40.39 0.16
N PHE A 77 -13.62 40.13 1.11
CA PHE A 77 -15.03 40.56 1.13
C PHE A 77 -15.19 41.72 2.11
#